data_AF-A0A9W7DB54-F1
#
_entry.id   AF-A0A9W7DB54-F1
#
_cell.length_a   1.000
_cell.length_b   1.000
_cell.length_c   1.000
_cell.angle_alpha   90.00
_cell.angle_beta   90.00
_cell.angle_gamma   90.00
#
_symmetry.space_group_name_H-M   'P 1'
#
loop_
_entity.id
_entity.type
_entity.pdbx_description
1 polymer ?
#
loop_
_entity_poly.entity_id
_entity_poly.type
_entity_poly.pdbx_seq_one_letter_code
_entity_poly.pdbx_strand_id
1 'polypeptide(L)'
;MLAMWEGSSAGGDLQEGGDRTIFAQVLDRATGKALSQKVTVDKSVVGNRYQALKPFPDGSVAYLSKGSTGTSVKVVRFFGC
;
A
#
# COMPACT_ATOMS: atom_id res chain seq x y z
N MET A 1 -12.26 -0.19 6.45
CA MET A 1 -11.02 -1.00 6.55
C MET A 1 -10.20 -0.76 5.30
N LEU A 2 -8.90 -0.47 5.41
CA LEU A 2 -8.04 -0.46 4.22
C LEU A 2 -7.66 -1.90 3.86
N ALA A 3 -7.93 -2.31 2.63
CA ALA A 3 -7.42 -3.53 2.04
C ALA A 3 -6.31 -3.18 1.05
N MET A 4 -5.22 -3.94 1.07
CA MET A 4 -4.14 -3.87 0.08
C MET A 4 -3.83 -5.27 -0.43
N TRP A 5 -3.73 -5.42 -1.75
CA TRP A 5 -3.46 -6.73 -2.37
C TRP A 5 -2.67 -6.59 -3.67
N GLU A 6 -1.96 -7.66 -4.01
CA GLU A 6 -1.29 -7.81 -5.30
C GLU A 6 -2.29 -8.33 -6.34
N GLY A 7 -2.31 -7.72 -7.53
CA GLY A 7 -3.08 -8.23 -8.68
C GLY A 7 -2.25 -8.76 -9.83
N SER A 8 -0.92 -8.86 -9.67
CA SER A 8 0.00 -9.51 -10.61
C SER A 8 0.27 -10.96 -10.23
N SER A 9 0.75 -11.76 -11.18
CA SER A 9 1.24 -13.13 -10.95
C SER A 9 2.71 -13.21 -10.49
N ALA A 10 3.37 -12.06 -10.31
CA ALA A 10 4.79 -11.98 -10.01
C ALA A 10 5.15 -12.37 -8.55
N GLY A 11 6.33 -12.95 -8.37
CA GLY A 11 6.89 -13.40 -7.09
C GLY A 11 7.65 -12.31 -6.32
N GLY A 12 8.00 -12.58 -5.05
CA GLY A 12 8.99 -11.80 -4.28
C GLY A 12 8.50 -10.50 -3.63
N ASP A 13 9.45 -9.63 -3.27
CA ASP A 13 9.22 -8.31 -2.68
C ASP A 13 8.89 -7.23 -3.73
N LEU A 14 8.44 -6.05 -3.30
CA LEU A 14 8.15 -4.92 -4.20
C LEU A 14 9.47 -4.28 -4.63
N GLN A 15 9.71 -4.23 -5.94
CA GLN A 15 10.90 -3.64 -6.55
C GLN A 15 10.52 -2.45 -7.41
N GLU A 16 11.43 -1.50 -7.52
CA GLU A 16 11.24 -0.31 -8.34
C GLU A 16 11.12 -0.71 -9.82
N GLY A 17 10.08 -0.20 -10.48
CA GLY A 17 9.84 -0.50 -11.90
C GLY A 17 9.43 -1.94 -12.20
N GLY A 18 9.18 -2.77 -11.18
CA GLY A 18 8.73 -4.14 -11.37
C GLY A 18 7.35 -4.27 -12.01
N ASP A 19 7.02 -5.48 -12.44
CA ASP A 19 5.70 -5.82 -13.01
C ASP A 19 4.61 -5.97 -11.95
N ARG A 20 4.98 -5.87 -10.66
CA ARG A 20 4.04 -5.98 -9.56
C ARG A 20 3.09 -4.79 -9.52
N THR A 21 1.80 -5.10 -9.46
CA THR A 21 0.75 -4.09 -9.29
C THR A 21 0.05 -4.31 -7.98
N ILE A 22 0.20 -3.35 -7.06
CA ILE A 22 -0.48 -3.35 -5.77
C ILE A 22 -1.68 -2.41 -5.85
N PHE A 23 -2.80 -2.89 -5.36
CA PHE A 23 -4.02 -2.12 -5.23
C PHE A 23 -4.31 -1.81 -3.77
N ALA A 24 -4.89 -0.64 -3.51
CA ALA A 24 -5.45 -0.29 -2.22
C ALA A 24 -6.91 0.16 -2.40
N GLN A 25 -7.76 -0.19 -1.45
CA GLN A 25 -9.17 0.20 -1.45
C GLN A 25 -9.74 0.23 -0.03
N VAL A 26 -10.62 1.19 0.23
CA VAL A 26 -11.41 1.21 1.46
C VAL A 26 -12.62 0.31 1.29
N LEU A 27 -12.74 -0.66 2.17
CA LEU A 27 -13.87 -1.58 2.25
C LEU A 27 -14.66 -1.35 3.55
N ASP A 28 -15.96 -1.58 3.48
CA ASP A 28 -16.82 -1.68 4.65
C ASP A 28 -16.36 -2.87 5.50
N ARG A 29 -16.14 -2.65 6.79
CA ARG A 29 -15.55 -3.66 7.67
C ARG A 29 -16.50 -4.85 7.92
N ALA A 30 -17.81 -4.60 7.96
CA ALA A 30 -18.80 -5.62 8.29
C ALA A 30 -19.17 -6.49 7.08
N THR A 31 -19.24 -5.89 5.91
CA THR A 31 -19.76 -6.53 4.68
C THR A 31 -18.68 -6.82 3.65
N GLY A 32 -17.50 -6.22 3.77
CA GLY A 32 -16.43 -6.31 2.77
C GLY A 32 -16.72 -5.56 1.48
N LYS A 33 -17.84 -4.83 1.37
CA LYS A 33 -18.19 -4.05 0.17
C LYS A 33 -17.24 -2.87 -0.02
N ALA A 34 -16.97 -2.53 -1.28
CA ALA A 34 -16.16 -1.35 -1.61
C ALA A 34 -16.86 -0.06 -1.19
N LEU A 35 -16.13 0.81 -0.48
CA LEU A 35 -16.55 2.17 -0.12
C LEU A 35 -15.80 3.25 -0.91
N SER A 36 -14.63 2.92 -1.46
CA SER A 36 -13.86 3.83 -2.32
C SER A 36 -13.60 3.22 -3.70
N GLN A 37 -13.13 4.05 -4.62
CA GLN A 37 -12.47 3.55 -5.81
C GLN A 37 -11.20 2.78 -5.44
N LYS A 38 -10.85 1.79 -6.26
CA LYS A 38 -9.58 1.08 -6.19
C LYS A 38 -8.48 2.00 -6.71
N VAL A 39 -7.41 2.18 -5.94
CA VAL A 39 -6.23 2.93 -6.37
C VAL A 39 -5.04 2.00 -6.59
N THR A 40 -4.21 2.34 -7.57
CA THR A 40 -2.94 1.65 -7.81
C THR A 40 -1.86 2.33 -6.97
N VAL A 41 -1.09 1.54 -6.21
CA VAL A 41 0.09 2.05 -5.51
C VAL A 41 1.20 2.30 -6.54
N ASP A 42 1.87 3.43 -6.41
CA ASP A 42 2.92 3.85 -7.34
C ASP A 42 4.10 2.86 -7.37
N LYS A 43 4.66 2.62 -8.56
CA LYS A 43 5.76 1.65 -8.77
C LYS A 43 7.10 2.08 -8.17
N SER A 44 7.23 3.33 -7.72
CA SER A 44 8.39 3.79 -6.95
C SER A 44 8.35 3.34 -5.49
N VAL A 45 7.25 2.73 -5.04
CA VAL A 45 7.14 2.16 -3.70
C VAL A 45 7.83 0.80 -3.67
N VAL A 46 8.93 0.75 -2.93
CA VAL A 46 9.78 -0.44 -2.78
C VAL A 46 9.70 -0.96 -1.34
N GLY A 47 9.64 -2.26 -1.15
CA GLY A 47 9.57 -2.85 0.19
C GLY A 47 9.04 -4.26 0.22
N ASN A 48 8.70 -4.75 1.41
CA ASN A 48 8.26 -6.13 1.57
C ASN A 48 6.89 -6.40 0.91
N ARG A 49 6.65 -7.65 0.50
CA ARG A 49 5.33 -8.09 0.03
C ARG A 49 4.20 -7.84 1.04
N TYR A 50 4.49 -7.98 2.34
CA TYR A 50 3.55 -7.81 3.43
C TYR A 50 3.86 -6.52 4.19
N GLN A 51 3.07 -5.48 3.92
CA GLN A 51 3.26 -4.18 4.55
C GLN A 51 2.59 -4.14 5.92
N ALA A 52 3.36 -3.76 6.94
CA ALA A 52 2.86 -3.57 8.29
C ALA A 52 2.19 -2.19 8.43
N LEU A 53 0.92 -2.10 8.01
CA LEU A 53 0.14 -0.87 8.12
C LEU A 53 -0.04 -0.44 9.59
N LYS A 54 0.29 0.82 9.88
CA LYS A 54 0.11 1.46 11.18
C LYS A 54 -1.01 2.50 11.11
N PRO A 55 -2.08 2.36 11.91
CA PRO A 55 -3.15 3.35 11.99
C PRO A 55 -2.76 4.56 12.83
N PHE A 56 -3.34 5.71 12.50
CA PHE A 56 -3.18 6.98 13.20
C PHE A 56 -4.54 7.51 13.69
N PRO A 57 -4.57 8.39 14.71
CA PRO A 57 -5.81 8.96 15.24
C PRO A 57 -6.64 9.75 14.22
N ASP A 58 -6.01 10.27 13.17
CA ASP A 58 -6.68 10.96 12.05
C ASP A 58 -7.33 10.00 11.04
N GLY A 59 -7.38 8.69 11.35
CA GLY A 59 -7.96 7.66 10.50
C GLY A 59 -7.08 7.23 9.33
N SER A 60 -5.94 7.90 9.10
CA SER A 60 -4.97 7.48 8.09
C SER A 60 -4.22 6.22 8.54
N VAL A 61 -3.65 5.51 7.56
CA VAL A 61 -2.74 4.39 7.81
C VAL A 61 -1.47 4.58 7.00
N ALA A 62 -0.32 4.19 7.55
CA ALA A 62 0.96 4.33 6.88
C ALA A 62 1.89 3.14 7.07
N TYR A 63 2.89 3.03 6.19
CA TYR A 63 3.99 2.09 6.32
C TYR A 63 5.29 2.66 5.75
N LEU A 64 6.42 2.07 6.15
CA LEU A 64 7.75 2.46 5.67
C LEU A 64 8.10 1.75 4.36
N SER A 65 8.70 2.51 3.44
CA SER A 65 9.22 2.05 2.17
C SER A 65 10.66 2.52 2.00
N LYS A 66 11.43 1.86 1.12
CA LYS A 66 12.79 2.30 0.78
C LYS A 66 12.73 3.71 0.16
N GLY A 67 13.61 4.59 0.62
CA GLY A 67 13.73 5.94 0.08
C GLY A 67 14.55 6.02 -1.22
N SER A 68 14.74 7.23 -1.73
CA SER A 68 15.45 7.49 -2.99
C SER A 68 16.98 7.40 -2.87
N THR A 69 17.51 7.45 -1.65
CA THR A 69 18.95 7.25 -1.35
C THR A 69 19.16 5.96 -0.56
N GLY A 70 20.39 5.46 -0.57
CA GLY A 70 20.76 4.23 0.13
C GLY A 70 20.52 4.23 1.65
N THR A 71 20.35 5.40 2.26
CA THR A 71 20.15 5.57 3.71
C THR A 71 18.83 6.22 4.07
N SER A 72 17.96 6.48 3.10
CA SER A 72 16.67 7.13 3.33
C SER A 72 15.51 6.13 3.36
N VAL A 73 14.48 6.49 4.11
CA VAL A 73 13.16 5.85 4.09
C VAL A 73 12.12 6.82 3.55
N LYS A 74 11.07 6.29 2.94
CA LYS A 74 9.86 7.02 2.58
C LYS A 74 8.69 6.49 3.41
N VAL A 75 7.68 7.33 3.60
CA VAL A 75 6.42 6.93 4.24
C VAL A 75 5.34 6.92 3.17
N VAL A 76 4.71 5.76 2.97
CA VAL A 76 3.48 5.66 2.19
C VAL A 76 2.32 5.83 3.16
N ARG A 77 1.47 6.83 2.93
CA ARG A 77 0.34 7.15 3.81
C ARG A 77 -0.95 7.26 3.02
N PHE A 78 -1.97 6.54 3.46
CA PHE A 78 -3.31 6.58 2.90
C PHE A 78 -4.21 7.40 3.80
N PHE A 79 -4.86 8.41 3.22
CA PHE A 79 -5.85 9.21 3.90
C PHE A 79 -7.25 8.71 3.52
N GLY A 80 -8.12 8.56 4.52
CA GLY A 80 -9.54 8.38 4.26
C GLY A 80 -10.13 9.68 3.72
N CYS A 81 -11.10 9.56 2.82
CA CYS A 81 -11.95 10.67 2.39
C CYS A 81 -13.06 10.94 3.41
#